data_AF-A0A2W6SEL0-F1
#
_entry.id   AF-A0A2W6SEL0-F1
#
_cell.length_a   1.000
_cell.length_b   1.000
_cell.length_c   1.000
_cell.angle_alpha   90.00
_cell.angle_beta   90.00
_cell.angle_gamma   90.00
#
_symmetry.space_group_name_H-M   'P 1'
#
loop_
_entity.id
_entity.type
_entity.pdbx_description
1 polymer ?
#
loop_
_entity_poly.entity_id
_entity_poly.type
_entity_poly.pdbx_seq_one_letter_code
_entity_poly.pdbx_strand_id
1 'polypeptide(L)'
;MTDTTDTPPDRLSTDPRSDHYDADALQRGVGIRFKGVEKTNIEEYCVSEGWVKMAISKSRDRFGQPMTMKMSGTVEPYYRDIAADADAPGETDAEQAD
;
A
#
# COMPACT_ATOMS: atom_id res chain seq x y z
N MET A 1 17.09 18.42 10.43
CA MET A 1 17.23 17.07 9.87
C MET A 1 15.83 16.54 9.63
N THR A 2 15.23 16.90 8.50
CA THR A 2 13.95 16.37 8.02
C THR A 2 14.15 16.23 6.52
N ASP A 3 14.80 15.12 6.19
CA ASP A 3 15.05 14.75 4.81
C ASP A 3 13.68 14.64 4.15
N THR A 4 13.49 15.44 3.11
CA THR A 4 12.43 15.28 2.11
C THR A 4 12.74 13.99 1.35
N THR A 5 12.69 12.88 2.09
CA THR A 5 13.08 11.60 1.54
C THR A 5 11.95 11.20 0.63
N ASP A 6 12.29 11.04 -0.64
CA ASP A 6 11.40 10.53 -1.68
C ASP A 6 11.04 9.05 -1.45
N THR A 7 11.21 8.57 -0.21
CA THR A 7 10.92 7.23 0.26
C THR A 7 9.80 7.29 1.31
N PRO A 8 8.82 6.39 1.24
CA PRO A 8 7.77 6.32 2.26
C PRO A 8 8.33 5.95 3.65
N PRO A 9 7.64 6.35 4.74
CA PRO A 9 8.09 6.07 6.10
C PRO A 9 8.16 4.56 6.38
N ASP A 10 9.01 4.14 7.31
CA ASP A 10 9.19 2.72 7.70
C ASP A 10 7.88 2.08 8.19
N ARG A 11 7.05 2.88 8.86
CA ARG A 11 5.73 2.48 9.33
C ARG A 11 4.69 3.52 8.93
N LEU A 12 3.64 3.05 8.26
CA LEU A 12 2.50 3.87 7.85
C LEU A 12 1.21 3.08 8.06
N SER A 13 0.17 3.78 8.50
CA SER A 13 -1.18 3.27 8.63
C SER A 13 -2.15 4.15 7.83
N THR A 14 -3.13 3.54 7.17
CA THR A 14 -4.23 4.22 6.48
C THR A 14 -5.35 4.60 7.44
N ASP A 15 -5.35 4.04 8.65
CA ASP A 15 -6.39 4.31 9.64
C ASP A 15 -6.06 5.58 10.45
N PRO A 16 -6.93 6.61 10.42
CA PRO A 16 -6.67 7.91 11.07
C PRO A 16 -6.65 7.86 12.60
N ARG A 17 -7.00 6.72 13.21
CA ARG A 17 -6.94 6.52 14.66
C ARG A 17 -5.61 5.94 15.12
N SER A 18 -4.72 5.59 14.19
CA SER A 18 -3.39 5.07 14.50
C SER A 18 -2.38 6.21 14.65
N ASP A 19 -1.44 6.10 15.59
CA ASP A 19 -0.32 7.06 15.76
C ASP A 19 0.60 7.16 14.53
N HIS A 20 0.49 6.20 13.61
CA HIS A 20 1.29 6.12 12.37
C HIS A 20 0.51 6.55 11.12
N TYR A 21 -0.60 7.27 11.30
CA TYR A 21 -1.34 7.86 10.20
C TYR A 21 -0.61 9.10 9.65
N ASP A 22 -0.28 9.08 8.36
CA ASP A 22 0.34 10.20 7.68
C ASP A 22 -0.45 10.56 6.41
N ALA A 23 -1.18 11.66 6.47
CA ALA A 23 -2.04 12.09 5.37
C ALA A 23 -1.26 12.51 4.12
N ASP A 24 -0.04 13.04 4.27
CA ASP A 24 0.78 13.50 3.15
C ASP A 24 1.30 12.31 2.34
N ALA A 25 1.86 11.30 3.03
CA ALA A 25 2.28 10.06 2.40
C ALA A 25 1.11 9.35 1.70
N LEU A 26 -0.06 9.28 2.35
CA LEU A 26 -1.26 8.69 1.75
C LEU A 26 -1.75 9.45 0.52
N GLN A 27 -1.68 10.79 0.53
CA GLN A 27 -2.07 11.62 -0.61
C GLN A 27 -1.15 11.41 -1.82
N ARG A 28 0.17 11.23 -1.59
CA ARG A 28 1.14 10.87 -2.65
C ARG A 28 0.90 9.46 -3.21
N GLY A 29 0.17 8.63 -2.48
CA GLY A 29 -0.12 7.25 -2.83
C GLY A 29 1.06 6.33 -2.57
N VAL A 30 0.92 5.44 -1.59
CA VAL A 30 1.95 4.44 -1.25
C VAL A 30 1.59 3.07 -1.82
N GLY A 31 2.53 2.45 -2.51
CA GLY A 31 2.50 1.05 -2.91
C GLY A 31 3.46 0.22 -2.07
N ILE A 32 3.17 -1.07 -1.90
CA ILE A 32 4.06 -1.98 -1.18
C ILE A 32 4.28 -3.23 -2.00
N ARG A 33 5.54 -3.60 -2.23
CA ARG A 33 5.90 -4.93 -2.72
C ARG A 33 6.13 -5.84 -1.53
N PHE A 34 5.23 -6.79 -1.34
CA PHE A 34 5.30 -7.78 -0.28
C PHE A 34 5.71 -9.14 -0.86
N LYS A 35 6.87 -9.67 -0.44
CA LYS A 35 7.46 -10.90 -0.98
C LYS A 35 7.57 -10.89 -2.52
N GLY A 36 7.95 -9.76 -3.10
CA GLY A 36 8.06 -9.58 -4.56
C GLY A 36 6.73 -9.40 -5.30
N VAL A 37 5.60 -9.36 -4.58
CA VAL A 37 4.27 -9.13 -5.17
C VAL A 37 3.79 -7.75 -4.77
N GLU A 38 3.39 -6.94 -5.75
CA GLU A 38 2.77 -5.65 -5.49
C GLU A 38 1.40 -5.80 -4.81
N LYS A 39 1.21 -5.08 -3.71
CA LYS A 39 0.01 -5.07 -2.91
C LYS A 39 -0.44 -3.63 -2.67
N THR A 40 -1.69 -3.38 -3.03
CA THR A 40 -2.31 -2.06 -2.95
C THR A 40 -3.39 -1.98 -1.87
N ASN A 41 -3.83 -3.11 -1.32
CA ASN A 41 -4.85 -3.21 -0.26
C ASN A 41 -4.23 -3.29 1.15
N ILE A 42 -3.10 -2.59 1.36
CA ILE A 42 -2.42 -2.58 2.66
C ILE A 42 -3.01 -1.47 3.52
N GLU A 43 -3.45 -1.84 4.72
CA GLU A 43 -3.93 -0.89 5.72
C GLU A 43 -2.80 -0.39 6.62
N GLU A 44 -1.83 -1.24 6.94
CA GLU A 44 -0.69 -0.85 7.76
C GLU A 44 0.53 -1.68 7.38
N TYR A 45 1.73 -1.11 7.47
CA TYR A 45 2.97 -1.88 7.33
C TYR A 45 4.03 -1.40 8.30
N CYS A 46 5.00 -2.27 8.59
CA CYS A 46 6.23 -1.92 9.27
C CYS A 46 7.40 -2.63 8.58
N VAL A 47 8.34 -1.87 8.05
CA VAL A 47 9.52 -2.39 7.36
C VAL A 47 10.54 -2.90 8.37
N SER A 48 10.77 -2.17 9.47
CA SER A 48 11.71 -2.56 10.53
C SER A 48 11.35 -3.90 11.18
N GLU A 49 10.06 -4.15 11.39
CA GLU A 49 9.59 -5.44 11.92
C GLU A 49 9.26 -6.46 10.80
N GLY A 50 9.23 -6.04 9.54
CA GLY A 50 8.99 -6.90 8.38
C GLY A 50 7.58 -7.52 8.32
N TRP A 51 6.54 -6.71 8.51
CA TRP A 51 5.16 -7.17 8.39
C TRP A 51 4.23 -6.16 7.72
N VAL A 52 3.16 -6.68 7.12
CA VAL A 52 2.06 -5.91 6.53
C VAL A 52 0.73 -6.38 7.08
N LYS A 53 -0.24 -5.48 7.20
CA LYS A 53 -1.63 -5.75 7.50
C LYS A 53 -2.45 -5.40 6.27
N MET A 54 -3.04 -6.40 5.65
CA MET A 54 -3.76 -6.28 4.39
C MET A 54 -5.22 -6.61 4.56
N ALA A 55 -6.10 -5.85 3.93
CA ALA A 55 -7.50 -6.23 3.77
C ALA A 55 -7.61 -7.42 2.81
N ILE A 56 -8.05 -8.59 3.31
CA ILE A 56 -8.14 -9.83 2.51
C ILE A 56 -9.44 -9.90 1.70
N SER A 57 -10.46 -9.15 2.09
CA SER A 57 -11.75 -9.17 1.41
C SER A 57 -12.36 -7.76 1.35
N LYS A 58 -13.30 -7.58 0.42
CA LYS A 58 -14.21 -6.42 0.42
C LYS A 58 -15.22 -6.48 1.57
N SER A 59 -15.26 -7.58 2.31
CA SER A 59 -16.12 -7.74 3.47
C SER A 59 -15.61 -6.90 4.62
N ARG A 60 -16.57 -6.24 5.28
CA ARG A 60 -16.33 -5.36 6.43
C ARG A 60 -16.86 -6.07 7.68
N ASP A 61 -16.17 -5.90 8.79
CA ASP A 61 -16.62 -6.36 10.10
C ASP A 61 -17.89 -5.62 10.54
N ARG A 62 -18.47 -6.00 11.69
CA ARG A 62 -19.65 -5.38 12.33
C ARG A 62 -19.50 -3.87 12.50
N PHE A 63 -18.27 -3.38 12.63
CA PHE A 63 -17.92 -1.96 12.78
C PHE A 63 -17.64 -1.24 11.45
N GLY A 64 -17.81 -1.92 10.30
CA GLY A 64 -17.57 -1.33 8.98
C GLY A 64 -16.09 -1.21 8.59
N GLN A 65 -15.18 -1.80 9.37
CA GLN A 65 -13.75 -1.88 9.05
C GLN A 65 -13.49 -3.11 8.17
N PRO A 66 -12.62 -3.02 7.15
CA PRO A 66 -12.30 -4.17 6.32
C PRO A 66 -11.65 -5.28 7.14
N MET A 67 -11.89 -6.54 6.75
CA MET A 67 -11.23 -7.67 7.40
C MET A 67 -9.76 -7.72 7.01
N THR A 68 -8.88 -7.42 7.97
CA THR A 68 -7.44 -7.44 7.76
C THR A 68 -6.78 -8.72 8.24
N MET A 69 -5.70 -9.11 7.57
CA MET A 69 -4.76 -10.13 8.05
C MET A 69 -3.35 -9.57 8.10
N LYS A 70 -2.65 -9.87 9.20
CA LYS A 70 -1.23 -9.59 9.34
C LYS A 70 -0.41 -10.70 8.68
N MET A 71 0.51 -10.32 7.81
CA MET A 71 1.42 -11.21 7.11
C MET A 71 2.86 -10.70 7.26
N SER A 72 3.75 -11.59 7.69
CA SER A 72 5.17 -11.28 7.87
C SER A 72 5.99 -11.68 6.64
N GLY A 73 6.98 -10.87 6.27
CA GLY A 73 7.84 -11.07 5.10
C GLY A 73 8.53 -9.78 4.66
N THR A 74 9.25 -9.85 3.54
CA THR A 74 9.92 -8.69 2.95
C THR A 74 8.89 -7.63 2.55
N VAL A 75 9.07 -6.42 3.09
CA VAL A 75 8.20 -5.25 2.86
C VAL A 75 9.04 -4.18 2.18
N GLU A 76 8.66 -3.83 0.95
CA GLU A 76 9.34 -2.80 0.17
C GLU A 76 8.32 -1.71 -0.20
N PRO A 77 8.21 -0.64 0.60
CA PRO A 77 7.29 0.45 0.30
C PRO A 77 7.92 1.40 -0.74
N TYR A 78 7.09 1.93 -1.63
CA TYR A 78 7.49 2.91 -2.64
C TYR A 78 6.32 3.88 -2.88
N TYR A 79 6.60 5.13 -3.29
CA TYR A 79 5.53 6.03 -3.71
C TYR A 79 5.09 5.70 -5.13
N ARG A 80 3.79 5.83 -5.40
CA ARG A 80 3.22 5.60 -6.74
C ARG A 80 3.37 6.81 -7.65
N ASP A 81 3.48 8.01 -7.07
CA ASP A 81 3.75 9.26 -7.79
C ASP A 81 5.07 9.19 -8.58
N ILE A 82 6.14 8.68 -7.95
CA ILE A 82 7.42 8.40 -8.64
C ILE A 82 7.38 7.16 -9.54
N ALA A 83 6.50 6.19 -9.28
CA ALA A 83 6.38 4.98 -10.10
C ALA A 83 5.61 5.23 -11.42
N ALA A 84 4.85 6.32 -11.55
CA ALA A 84 4.15 6.68 -12.77
C ALA A 84 5.10 6.98 -13.96
N ASP A 85 6.39 7.24 -13.69
CA ASP A 85 7.42 7.36 -14.73
C ASP A 85 8.06 6.01 -15.12
N ALA A 86 7.84 4.95 -14.32
CA ALA A 86 8.43 3.63 -14.53
C ALA A 86 7.47 2.59 -15.15
N ASP A 87 6.15 2.82 -15.12
CA ASP A 87 5.17 1.91 -15.72
C ASP A 87 3.97 2.66 -16.32
N ALA A 88 4.10 3.12 -17.56
CA ALA A 88 2.97 3.43 -18.45
C ALA A 88 3.43 3.39 -19.92
N PRO A 89 2.56 3.06 -20.89
CA PRO A 89 1.32 2.26 -20.83
C PRO A 89 1.19 1.28 -22.03
N GLY A 90 0.21 0.37 -21.99
CA GLY A 90 -0.11 -0.48 -23.15
C GLY A 90 -1.40 -1.28 -23.00
N GLU A 91 -2.53 -0.63 -23.24
CA GLU A 91 -3.71 -1.13 -23.96
C GLU A 91 -4.09 -2.61 -23.79
N THR A 92 -5.22 -2.88 -23.11
CA THR A 92 -6.07 -4.01 -23.50
C THR A 92 -7.41 -3.42 -23.89
N ASP A 93 -7.45 -2.96 -25.14
CA ASP A 93 -8.70 -2.70 -25.84
C ASP A 93 -9.50 -4.00 -25.96
N ALA A 94 -10.81 -3.82 -25.92
CA ALA A 94 -11.81 -4.85 -26.02
C ALA A 94 -11.76 -5.58 -27.39
N GLU A 95 -12.21 -6.83 -27.42
CA GLU A 95 -13.22 -7.34 -28.37
C GLU A 95 -13.25 -8.87 -28.27
N GLN A 96 -14.31 -9.42 -27.67
CA GLN A 96 -14.74 -10.80 -27.89
C GLN A 96 -15.82 -10.77 -28.99
N ALA A 97 -15.48 -11.24 -30.17
CA ALA A 97 -16.37 -11.69 -31.25
C ALA A 97 -15.55 -12.73 -32.05
N ASP A 98 -16.01 -13.92 -32.44
CA ASP A 98 -17.33 -14.55 -32.64
C ASP A 98 -17.18 -16.06 -32.37
#